data_AF-A0A4R1QP94-F1
#
_entry.id   AF-A0A4R1QP94-F1
#
_cell.length_a   1.000
_cell.length_b   1.000
_cell.length_c   1.000
_cell.angle_alpha   90.00
_cell.angle_beta   90.00
_cell.angle_gamma   90.00
#
_symmetry.space_group_name_H-M   'P 1'
#
loop_
_entity.id
_entity.type
_entity.pdbx_description
1 polymer ?
#
loop_
_entity_poly.entity_id
_entity_poly.type
_entity_poly.pdbx_seq_one_letter_code
_entity_poly.pdbx_strand_id
1 'polypeptide(L)'
;MPEKEKVMVVTLMRSDLYDAAGYAGAYLKLPAGRDEIKDALDRARISDGQPYKIMECFNSQGEEMSIIPDDPSLAELNFLARRVSEMDGHDRITFTGCALMGKGNMGMRDLINQTYNLDDAHAVPAKNDRELGKFYVDNDFIDAVNNVPPAYQRAAAFYKLVRYSYGSGCTSYGCQPFDIRKTFHLIWQGSRRLKDVMIENKDFEALIRQYDRDNAFIYCDPPYYQTEGHYAVEFRKEDHARLRDTLSTCRGRWLVSYNDCEFIRELYADFNIEAVSRINNLAQRYDNGCEYAEVLISNYDTGERERDRPTQLGLFDSADYYGLDIGPFNTNKEEIQNETD
;
A
#
# COMPACT_ATOMS: atom_id res chain seq x y z
N MET A 1 6.90 9.36 -55.94
CA MET A 1 6.32 9.06 -54.62
C MET A 1 7.24 9.66 -53.58
N PRO A 2 6.73 10.28 -52.50
CA PRO A 2 7.60 10.74 -51.43
C PRO A 2 8.39 9.55 -50.88
N GLU A 3 9.67 9.78 -50.62
CA GLU A 3 10.57 8.80 -50.03
C GLU A 3 10.05 8.45 -48.63
N LYS A 4 9.85 7.16 -48.34
CA LYS A 4 9.32 6.74 -47.04
C LYS A 4 10.38 6.91 -45.97
N GLU A 5 9.94 7.34 -44.79
CA GLU A 5 10.81 7.44 -43.61
C GLU A 5 11.45 6.08 -43.32
N LYS A 6 12.78 6.06 -43.22
CA LYS A 6 13.55 4.89 -42.83
C LYS A 6 13.52 4.77 -41.30
N VAL A 7 12.80 3.78 -40.79
CA VAL A 7 12.49 3.62 -39.35
C VAL A 7 13.32 2.55 -38.67
N MET A 8 13.97 1.66 -39.43
CA MET A 8 14.80 0.58 -38.88
C MET A 8 16.10 0.44 -39.65
N VAL A 9 17.14 -0.03 -38.96
CA VAL A 9 18.43 -0.38 -39.55
C VAL A 9 18.77 -1.80 -39.13
N VAL A 10 19.09 -2.64 -40.13
CA VAL A 10 19.44 -4.05 -39.90
C VAL A 10 20.80 -4.39 -40.48
N THR A 11 21.49 -5.34 -39.84
CA THR A 11 22.76 -5.89 -40.34
C THR A 11 22.53 -7.29 -40.91
N LEU A 12 22.70 -7.44 -42.23
CA LEU A 12 22.60 -8.72 -42.95
C LEU A 12 23.96 -9.42 -42.97
N MET A 13 24.02 -10.65 -42.49
CA MET A 13 25.25 -11.45 -42.48
C MET A 13 25.03 -12.82 -43.12
N ARG A 14 25.89 -13.20 -44.05
CA ARG A 14 25.88 -14.54 -44.65
C ARG A 14 26.27 -15.59 -43.62
N SER A 15 25.47 -16.65 -43.48
CA SER A 15 25.56 -17.57 -42.34
C SER A 15 26.87 -18.34 -42.26
N ASP A 16 27.52 -18.63 -43.38
CA ASP A 16 28.81 -19.35 -43.49
C ASP A 16 30.04 -18.47 -43.23
N LEU A 17 29.90 -17.14 -43.32
CA LEU A 17 30.96 -16.17 -43.05
C LEU A 17 30.82 -15.47 -41.71
N TYR A 18 29.83 -15.86 -40.92
CA TYR A 18 29.51 -15.20 -39.65
C TYR A 18 30.72 -15.10 -38.71
N ASP A 19 31.51 -16.17 -38.58
CA ASP A 19 32.70 -16.21 -37.72
C ASP A 19 34.00 -15.80 -38.45
N ALA A 20 33.91 -15.36 -39.71
CA ALA A 20 35.09 -15.02 -40.50
C ALA A 20 35.69 -13.67 -40.07
N ALA A 21 36.99 -13.69 -39.72
CA ALA A 21 37.70 -12.48 -39.33
C ALA A 21 37.67 -11.41 -40.44
N GLY A 22 37.12 -10.24 -40.11
CA GLY A 22 37.03 -9.09 -41.02
C GLY A 22 35.77 -9.05 -41.90
N TYR A 23 34.83 -9.99 -41.74
CA TYR A 23 33.51 -9.92 -42.38
C TYR A 23 32.52 -9.16 -41.47
N ALA A 24 31.95 -8.08 -41.99
CA ALA A 24 31.03 -7.20 -41.24
C ALA A 24 29.58 -7.20 -41.79
N GLY A 25 29.28 -8.08 -42.76
CA GLY A 25 27.98 -8.10 -43.42
C GLY A 25 27.66 -6.80 -44.19
N ALA A 26 26.38 -6.45 -44.25
CA ALA A 26 25.92 -5.20 -44.86
C ALA A 26 24.73 -4.60 -44.09
N TYR A 27 24.80 -3.28 -43.87
CA TYR A 27 23.68 -2.51 -43.34
C TYR A 27 22.61 -2.27 -44.41
N LEU A 28 21.35 -2.33 -43.98
CA LEU A 28 20.17 -2.00 -44.76
C LEU A 28 19.19 -1.16 -43.93
N LYS A 29 18.72 -0.05 -44.51
CA LYS A 29 17.68 0.81 -43.91
C LYS A 29 16.30 0.40 -44.41
N LEU A 30 15.38 0.10 -43.49
CA LEU A 30 14.02 -0.32 -43.79
C LEU A 30 13.01 0.83 -43.51
N PRO A 31 11.91 0.94 -44.27
CA PRO A 31 11.51 0.05 -45.36
C PRO A 31 12.37 0.25 -46.61
N ALA A 32 12.78 -0.86 -47.24
CA ALA A 32 13.64 -0.91 -48.41
C ALA A 32 12.88 -1.40 -49.65
N GLY A 33 13.17 -0.78 -50.80
CA GLY A 33 12.75 -1.23 -52.12
C GLY A 33 13.53 -2.46 -52.58
N ARG A 34 13.09 -3.06 -53.69
CA ARG A 34 13.73 -4.27 -54.26
C ARG A 34 15.20 -4.06 -54.59
N ASP A 35 15.53 -2.90 -55.18
CA ASP A 35 16.91 -2.59 -55.58
C ASP A 35 17.83 -2.35 -54.38
N GLU A 36 17.33 -1.69 -53.33
CA GLU A 36 18.07 -1.48 -52.06
C GLU A 36 18.34 -2.80 -51.33
N ILE A 37 17.35 -3.71 -51.33
CA ILE A 37 17.52 -5.06 -50.75
C ILE A 37 18.55 -5.83 -51.55
N LYS A 38 18.46 -5.82 -52.89
CA LYS A 38 19.40 -6.51 -53.77
C LYS A 38 20.82 -5.99 -53.58
N ASP A 39 21.00 -4.68 -53.58
CA ASP A 39 22.29 -4.03 -53.30
C ASP A 39 22.86 -4.45 -51.94
N ALA A 40 22.04 -4.47 -50.89
CA ALA A 40 22.49 -4.90 -49.56
C ALA A 40 22.90 -6.38 -49.51
N LEU A 41 22.15 -7.26 -50.17
CA LEU A 41 22.51 -8.69 -50.29
C LEU A 41 23.82 -8.86 -51.06
N ASP A 42 24.00 -8.15 -52.17
CA ASP A 42 25.23 -8.17 -52.97
C ASP A 42 26.43 -7.67 -52.14
N ARG A 43 26.28 -6.56 -51.40
CA ARG A 43 27.30 -6.03 -50.46
C ARG A 43 27.63 -7.02 -49.34
N ALA A 44 26.64 -7.75 -48.84
CA ALA A 44 26.83 -8.82 -47.87
C ALA A 44 27.39 -10.11 -48.48
N ARG A 45 27.60 -10.17 -49.80
CA ARG A 45 28.05 -11.36 -50.56
C ARG A 45 27.07 -12.53 -50.48
N ILE A 46 25.78 -12.25 -50.31
CA ILE A 46 24.70 -13.22 -50.24
C ILE A 46 24.13 -13.41 -51.65
N SER A 47 24.36 -14.57 -52.24
CA SER A 47 23.76 -14.97 -53.53
C SER A 47 22.38 -15.59 -53.35
N ASP A 48 21.61 -15.71 -54.43
CA ASP A 48 20.24 -16.24 -54.39
C ASP A 48 20.19 -17.64 -53.74
N GLY A 49 19.28 -17.82 -52.78
CA GLY A 49 19.14 -19.05 -52.00
C GLY A 49 20.20 -19.32 -50.93
N GLN A 50 21.21 -18.46 -50.75
CA GLN A 50 22.19 -18.63 -49.67
C GLN A 50 21.58 -18.23 -48.31
N PRO A 51 21.81 -19.02 -47.24
CA PRO A 51 21.33 -18.69 -45.91
C PRO A 51 22.06 -17.47 -45.36
N TYR A 52 21.31 -16.59 -44.70
CA TYR A 52 21.82 -15.42 -44.00
C TYR A 52 21.07 -15.23 -42.68
N LYS A 53 21.65 -14.44 -41.78
CA LYS A 53 21.06 -14.02 -40.50
C LYS A 53 20.94 -12.50 -40.44
N ILE A 54 19.99 -12.07 -39.62
CA ILE A 54 19.82 -10.67 -39.23
C ILE A 54 20.26 -10.58 -37.77
N MET A 55 21.37 -9.89 -37.53
CA MET A 55 22.03 -9.93 -36.21
C MET A 55 21.71 -8.74 -35.33
N GLU A 56 21.50 -7.58 -35.93
CA GLU A 56 21.25 -6.35 -35.20
C GLU A 56 20.06 -5.66 -35.84
N CYS A 57 19.16 -5.17 -35.01
CA CYS A 57 17.98 -4.44 -35.45
C CYS A 57 17.79 -3.20 -34.58
N PHE A 58 18.12 -2.05 -35.14
CA PHE A 58 18.05 -0.75 -34.46
C PHE A 58 16.90 0.09 -34.99
N ASN A 59 16.34 0.93 -34.12
CA ASN A 59 15.41 1.97 -34.53
C ASN A 59 16.16 3.15 -35.20
N SER A 60 15.43 4.14 -35.70
CA SER A 60 16.00 5.34 -36.34
C SER A 60 16.88 6.21 -35.43
N GLN A 61 16.85 5.98 -34.11
CA GLN A 61 17.67 6.67 -33.10
C GLN A 61 18.92 5.87 -32.71
N GLY A 62 19.09 4.66 -33.26
CA GLY A 62 20.23 3.78 -32.95
C GLY A 62 20.04 2.92 -31.70
N GLU A 63 18.82 2.85 -31.17
CA GLU A 63 18.50 1.99 -30.02
C GLU A 63 18.09 0.60 -30.51
N GLU A 64 18.59 -0.43 -29.83
CA GLU A 64 18.27 -1.82 -30.14
C GLU A 64 16.77 -2.10 -29.89
N MET A 65 16.12 -2.73 -30.88
CA MET A 65 14.71 -3.04 -30.79
C MET A 65 14.47 -4.41 -30.15
N SER A 66 14.45 -4.44 -28.82
CA SER A 66 14.18 -5.64 -28.02
C SER A 66 12.81 -6.30 -28.25
N ILE A 67 11.89 -5.60 -28.94
CA ILE A 67 10.57 -6.14 -29.30
C ILE A 67 10.63 -7.11 -30.50
N ILE A 68 11.72 -7.12 -31.28
CA ILE A 68 11.88 -8.00 -32.42
C ILE A 68 12.32 -9.39 -31.94
N PRO A 69 11.64 -10.48 -32.36
CA PRO A 69 12.00 -11.84 -31.95
C PRO A 69 13.31 -12.32 -32.59
N ASP A 70 13.87 -13.39 -32.05
CA ASP A 70 15.05 -14.06 -32.61
C ASP A 70 14.78 -14.61 -34.02
N ASP A 71 15.74 -14.40 -34.94
CA ASP A 71 15.73 -14.89 -36.33
C ASP A 71 14.52 -14.44 -37.19
N PRO A 72 14.25 -13.12 -37.30
CA PRO A 72 13.16 -12.62 -38.12
C PRO A 72 13.48 -12.73 -39.61
N SER A 73 12.48 -12.93 -40.47
CA SER A 73 12.72 -12.84 -41.91
C SER A 73 12.85 -11.37 -42.36
N LEU A 74 13.70 -11.12 -43.36
CA LEU A 74 13.85 -9.78 -43.93
C LEU A 74 12.53 -9.25 -44.51
N ALA A 75 11.69 -10.15 -45.05
CA ALA A 75 10.39 -9.78 -45.60
C ALA A 75 9.44 -9.27 -44.51
N GLU A 76 9.37 -9.95 -43.37
CA GLU A 76 8.54 -9.54 -42.23
C GLU A 76 9.03 -8.23 -41.63
N LEU A 77 10.35 -8.07 -41.45
CA LEU A 77 10.93 -6.82 -40.94
C LEU A 77 10.68 -5.65 -41.89
N ASN A 78 10.87 -5.86 -43.20
CA ASN A 78 10.61 -4.83 -44.18
C ASN A 78 9.13 -4.45 -44.24
N PHE A 79 8.23 -5.43 -44.04
CA PHE A 79 6.81 -5.19 -43.93
C PHE A 79 6.45 -4.39 -42.67
N LEU A 80 6.97 -4.80 -41.51
CA LEU A 80 6.76 -4.10 -40.25
C LEU A 80 7.29 -2.67 -40.31
N ALA A 81 8.52 -2.48 -40.80
CA ALA A 81 9.12 -1.16 -41.02
C ALA A 81 8.24 -0.27 -41.91
N ARG A 82 7.64 -0.85 -42.96
CA ARG A 82 6.71 -0.12 -43.81
C ARG A 82 5.47 0.34 -43.04
N ARG A 83 4.87 -0.55 -42.25
CA ARG A 83 3.71 -0.20 -41.41
C ARG A 83 4.05 0.90 -40.41
N VAL A 84 5.16 0.76 -39.69
CA VAL A 84 5.63 1.75 -38.71
C VAL A 84 5.94 3.10 -39.38
N SER A 85 6.52 3.10 -40.59
CA SER A 85 6.80 4.35 -41.34
C SER A 85 5.55 5.12 -41.74
N GLU A 86 4.39 4.44 -41.79
CA GLU A 86 3.09 5.03 -42.16
C GLU A 86 2.30 5.48 -40.93
N MET A 87 2.71 5.12 -39.72
CA MET A 87 2.07 5.50 -38.46
C MET A 87 2.41 6.93 -38.05
N ASP A 88 1.43 7.62 -37.47
CA ASP A 88 1.67 8.91 -36.82
C ASP A 88 2.37 8.74 -35.45
N GLY A 89 2.62 9.85 -34.76
CA GLY A 89 3.30 9.82 -33.47
C GLY A 89 2.52 9.07 -32.38
N HIS A 90 1.19 9.13 -32.40
CA HIS A 90 0.35 8.46 -31.41
C HIS A 90 0.36 6.94 -31.63
N ASP A 91 0.13 6.50 -32.86
CA ASP A 91 0.13 5.10 -33.24
C ASP A 91 1.47 4.42 -32.95
N ARG A 92 2.59 5.12 -33.16
CA ARG A 92 3.93 4.60 -32.82
C ARG A 92 4.07 4.35 -31.32
N ILE A 93 3.61 5.29 -30.48
CA ILE A 93 3.65 5.14 -29.03
C ILE A 93 2.77 3.95 -28.59
N THR A 94 1.56 3.86 -29.14
CA THR A 94 0.62 2.77 -28.86
C THR A 94 1.20 1.42 -29.25
N PHE A 95 1.75 1.31 -30.47
CA PHE A 95 2.40 0.10 -30.96
C PHE A 95 3.56 -0.34 -30.05
N THR A 96 4.50 0.56 -29.74
CA THR A 96 5.62 0.24 -28.85
C THR A 96 5.14 -0.19 -27.46
N GLY A 97 4.15 0.49 -26.90
CA GLY A 97 3.56 0.11 -25.61
C GLY A 97 2.93 -1.29 -25.62
N CYS A 98 2.13 -1.61 -26.64
CA CYS A 98 1.51 -2.92 -26.80
C CYS A 98 2.55 -4.05 -26.99
N ALA A 99 3.58 -3.81 -27.80
CA ALA A 99 4.66 -4.76 -28.01
C ALA A 99 5.43 -5.06 -26.71
N LEU A 100 5.73 -4.03 -25.90
CA LEU A 100 6.40 -4.18 -24.61
C LEU A 100 5.52 -4.89 -23.56
N MET A 101 4.21 -4.61 -23.52
CA MET A 101 3.28 -5.29 -22.62
C MET A 101 3.13 -6.79 -22.93
N GLY A 102 3.43 -7.21 -24.16
CA GLY A 102 3.53 -8.61 -24.58
C GLY A 102 4.62 -9.43 -23.89
N LYS A 103 5.43 -8.82 -23.00
CA LYS A 103 6.56 -9.44 -22.29
C LYS A 103 7.61 -10.08 -23.22
N GLY A 104 7.81 -9.52 -24.41
CA GLY A 104 8.91 -9.92 -25.31
C GLY A 104 8.76 -11.28 -26.00
N ASN A 105 7.58 -11.93 -25.94
CA ASN A 105 7.35 -13.26 -26.53
C ASN A 105 6.47 -13.23 -27.80
N MET A 106 6.31 -12.07 -28.42
CA MET A 106 5.49 -11.93 -29.63
C MET A 106 6.29 -12.36 -30.86
N GLY A 107 5.72 -13.24 -31.68
CA GLY A 107 6.31 -13.55 -32.98
C GLY A 107 6.13 -12.39 -33.96
N MET A 108 6.87 -12.41 -35.08
CA MET A 108 6.75 -11.38 -36.13
C MET A 108 5.32 -11.21 -36.63
N ARG A 109 4.58 -12.32 -36.76
CA ARG A 109 3.16 -12.30 -37.13
C ARG A 109 2.31 -11.49 -36.15
N ASP A 110 2.57 -11.61 -34.85
CA ASP A 110 1.79 -10.91 -33.82
C ASP A 110 2.12 -9.41 -33.82
N LEU A 111 3.40 -9.06 -33.93
CA LEU A 111 3.83 -7.66 -34.08
C LEU A 111 3.20 -7.00 -35.30
N ILE A 112 3.19 -7.70 -36.43
CA ILE A 112 2.55 -7.20 -37.66
C ILE A 112 1.04 -7.05 -37.46
N ASN A 113 0.38 -8.02 -36.84
CA ASN A 113 -1.05 -7.97 -36.58
C ASN A 113 -1.42 -6.81 -35.63
N GLN A 114 -0.59 -6.51 -34.64
CA GLN A 114 -0.80 -5.36 -33.75
C GLN A 114 -0.89 -4.04 -34.52
N THR A 115 -0.14 -3.89 -35.62
CA THR A 115 -0.20 -2.68 -36.47
C THR A 115 -1.55 -2.43 -37.15
N TYR A 116 -2.49 -3.38 -37.06
CA TYR A 116 -3.86 -3.25 -37.59
C TYR A 116 -4.91 -3.04 -36.50
N ASN A 117 -4.57 -3.29 -35.23
CA ASN A 117 -5.52 -3.24 -34.11
C ASN A 117 -5.12 -2.14 -33.10
N LEU A 118 -4.44 -1.09 -33.56
CA LEU A 118 -4.02 0.01 -32.68
C LEU A 118 -5.22 0.82 -32.18
N ASP A 119 -6.32 0.87 -32.95
CA ASP A 119 -7.56 1.54 -32.55
C ASP A 119 -8.23 0.90 -31.31
N ASP A 120 -7.93 -0.38 -31.02
CA ASP A 120 -8.40 -1.08 -29.82
C ASP A 120 -7.56 -0.78 -28.57
N ALA A 121 -6.43 -0.07 -28.74
CA ALA A 121 -5.52 0.28 -27.67
C ALA A 121 -5.54 1.79 -27.40
N HIS A 122 -5.81 2.16 -26.14
CA HIS A 122 -5.87 3.56 -25.73
C HIS A 122 -4.56 3.98 -25.05
N ALA A 123 -3.69 4.68 -25.80
CA ALA A 123 -2.46 5.25 -25.22
C ALA A 123 -2.74 6.61 -24.58
N VAL A 124 -2.43 6.74 -23.29
CA VAL A 124 -2.72 7.92 -22.48
C VAL A 124 -1.41 8.57 -22.01
N PRO A 125 -1.26 9.91 -22.14
CA PRO A 125 -0.07 10.61 -21.65
C PRO A 125 -0.13 10.78 -20.12
N ALA A 126 0.16 9.73 -19.37
CA ALA A 126 0.22 9.74 -17.91
C ALA A 126 1.62 9.36 -17.41
N LYS A 127 2.20 10.16 -16.50
CA LYS A 127 3.56 9.92 -15.97
C LYS A 127 3.58 9.00 -14.75
N ASN A 128 2.43 8.80 -14.12
CA ASN A 128 2.28 8.02 -12.89
C ASN A 128 0.82 7.57 -12.75
N ASP A 129 0.57 6.60 -11.85
CA ASP A 129 -0.76 6.04 -11.61
C ASP A 129 -1.79 7.09 -11.15
N ARG A 130 -1.34 8.17 -10.51
CA ARG A 130 -2.24 9.26 -10.09
C ARG A 130 -2.76 10.05 -11.30
N GLU A 131 -1.89 10.38 -12.24
CA GLU A 131 -2.27 11.05 -13.50
C GLU A 131 -3.15 10.13 -14.35
N LEU A 132 -2.81 8.84 -14.44
CA LEU A 132 -3.60 7.85 -15.16
C LEU A 132 -5.00 7.70 -14.54
N GLY A 133 -5.08 7.59 -13.21
CA GLY A 133 -6.35 7.52 -12.50
C GLY A 133 -7.20 8.78 -12.69
N LYS A 134 -6.57 9.96 -12.70
CA LYS A 134 -7.26 11.21 -13.03
C LYS A 134 -7.81 11.20 -14.45
N PHE A 135 -7.03 10.76 -15.43
CA PHE A 135 -7.47 10.65 -16.82
C PHE A 135 -8.74 9.78 -16.94
N TYR A 136 -8.76 8.60 -16.30
CA TYR A 136 -9.92 7.72 -16.34
C TYR A 136 -11.18 8.37 -15.74
N VAL A 137 -11.05 9.12 -14.65
CA VAL A 137 -12.17 9.83 -14.01
C VAL A 137 -12.65 11.00 -14.87
N ASP A 138 -11.72 11.81 -15.38
CA ASP A 138 -12.03 13.01 -16.16
C ASP A 138 -12.67 12.70 -17.53
N ASN A 139 -12.48 11.49 -18.05
CA ASN A 139 -13.00 11.03 -19.34
C ASN A 139 -14.09 9.96 -19.19
N ASP A 140 -14.78 9.93 -18.05
CA ASP A 140 -15.97 9.10 -17.80
C ASP A 140 -15.76 7.57 -17.96
N PHE A 141 -14.53 7.07 -17.96
CA PHE A 141 -14.24 5.62 -18.05
C PHE A 141 -14.69 4.84 -16.81
N ILE A 142 -15.13 5.53 -15.75
CA ILE A 142 -15.56 4.92 -14.48
C ILE A 142 -17.00 5.35 -14.19
N ASP A 143 -17.97 4.70 -14.82
CA ASP A 143 -19.42 4.94 -14.65
C ASP A 143 -19.87 5.09 -13.18
N ALA A 144 -19.23 4.32 -12.30
CA ALA A 144 -19.55 4.30 -10.86
C ALA A 144 -19.31 5.64 -10.15
N VAL A 145 -18.49 6.55 -10.71
CA VAL A 145 -18.20 7.86 -10.09
C VAL A 145 -18.84 9.04 -10.82
N ASN A 146 -19.38 8.86 -12.02
CA ASN A 146 -19.93 9.95 -12.84
C ASN A 146 -21.13 10.64 -12.16
N ASN A 147 -21.88 9.90 -11.32
CA ASN A 147 -23.01 10.44 -10.54
C ASN A 147 -22.64 10.92 -9.14
N VAL A 148 -21.36 10.80 -8.75
CA VAL A 148 -20.88 11.23 -7.44
C VAL A 148 -20.36 12.67 -7.57
N PRO A 149 -20.84 13.64 -6.77
CA PRO A 149 -20.31 15.00 -6.81
C PRO A 149 -18.78 15.01 -6.61
N PRO A 150 -18.01 15.88 -7.30
CA PRO A 150 -16.54 15.87 -7.26
C PRO A 150 -15.95 15.93 -5.84
N ALA A 151 -16.62 16.64 -4.92
CA ALA A 151 -16.23 16.72 -3.52
C ALA A 151 -16.22 15.35 -2.81
N TYR A 152 -17.14 14.45 -3.18
CA TYR A 152 -17.25 13.11 -2.59
C TYR A 152 -16.50 12.04 -3.37
N GLN A 153 -16.21 12.26 -4.67
CA GLN A 153 -15.39 11.35 -5.47
C GLN A 153 -14.01 11.14 -4.83
N ARG A 154 -13.37 12.21 -4.35
CA ARG A 154 -12.09 12.13 -3.64
C ARG A 154 -12.18 11.30 -2.36
N ALA A 155 -13.23 11.50 -1.57
CA ALA A 155 -13.43 10.75 -0.32
C ALA A 155 -13.71 9.26 -0.60
N ALA A 156 -14.54 8.96 -1.61
CA ALA A 156 -14.85 7.59 -2.02
C ALA A 156 -13.61 6.88 -2.59
N ALA A 157 -12.82 7.55 -3.42
CA ALA A 157 -11.56 7.03 -3.96
C ALA A 157 -10.55 6.77 -2.84
N PHE A 158 -10.40 7.71 -1.89
CA PHE A 158 -9.53 7.53 -0.74
C PHE A 158 -9.96 6.34 0.12
N TYR A 159 -11.26 6.21 0.41
CA TYR A 159 -11.77 5.06 1.14
C TYR A 159 -11.48 3.74 0.41
N LYS A 160 -11.64 3.72 -0.92
CA LYS A 160 -11.30 2.54 -1.74
C LYS A 160 -9.81 2.20 -1.66
N LEU A 161 -8.93 3.20 -1.66
CA LEU A 161 -7.48 3.01 -1.47
C LEU A 161 -7.17 2.39 -0.11
N VAL A 162 -7.76 2.91 0.97
CA VAL A 162 -7.63 2.34 2.32
C VAL A 162 -8.02 0.86 2.30
N ARG A 163 -9.16 0.53 1.69
CA ARG A 163 -9.68 -0.86 1.61
C ARG A 163 -8.82 -1.80 0.76
N TYR A 164 -8.14 -1.29 -0.26
CA TYR A 164 -7.25 -2.08 -1.12
C TYR A 164 -5.80 -2.12 -0.63
N SER A 165 -5.47 -1.32 0.37
CA SER A 165 -4.16 -1.35 0.98
C SER A 165 -4.05 -2.44 2.03
N TYR A 166 -2.87 -3.07 2.10
CA TYR A 166 -2.59 -4.03 3.15
C TYR A 166 -2.68 -3.36 4.53
N GLY A 167 -3.42 -3.97 5.46
CA GLY A 167 -3.59 -3.45 6.82
C GLY A 167 -4.19 -2.03 6.89
N SER A 168 -4.86 -1.55 5.83
CA SER A 168 -5.33 -0.16 5.72
C SER A 168 -4.22 0.92 5.71
N GLY A 169 -2.96 0.53 5.52
CA GLY A 169 -1.80 1.42 5.65
C GLY A 169 -1.56 2.36 4.46
N CYS A 170 -2.27 2.19 3.33
CA CYS A 170 -2.08 2.98 2.10
C CYS A 170 -0.64 2.99 1.53
N THR A 171 0.20 2.04 1.92
CA THR A 171 1.61 1.93 1.50
C THR A 171 1.85 0.81 0.48
N SER A 172 1.11 -0.29 0.58
CA SER A 172 1.18 -1.41 -0.36
C SER A 172 -0.23 -1.82 -0.79
N TYR A 173 -0.37 -2.15 -2.09
CA TYR A 173 -1.65 -2.46 -2.72
C TYR A 173 -1.60 -3.89 -3.27
N GLY A 174 -2.56 -4.71 -2.86
CA GLY A 174 -2.58 -6.13 -3.20
C GLY A 174 -3.80 -6.79 -2.59
N CYS A 175 -4.97 -6.55 -3.20
CA CYS A 175 -6.25 -7.02 -2.67
C CYS A 175 -7.08 -7.74 -3.72
N GLN A 176 -7.91 -8.66 -3.24
CA GLN A 176 -8.99 -9.27 -4.01
C GLN A 176 -10.08 -8.22 -4.30
N PRO A 177 -10.87 -8.37 -5.38
CA PRO A 177 -12.02 -7.53 -5.65
C PRO A 177 -12.93 -7.42 -4.41
N PHE A 178 -13.20 -6.18 -3.98
CA PHE A 178 -14.02 -5.91 -2.79
C PHE A 178 -15.17 -4.96 -3.13
N ASP A 179 -16.38 -5.35 -2.75
CA ASP A 179 -17.58 -4.53 -2.88
C ASP A 179 -17.70 -3.53 -1.73
N ILE A 180 -17.45 -2.25 -2.03
CA ILE A 180 -17.52 -1.14 -1.07
C ILE A 180 -18.88 -1.02 -0.38
N ARG A 181 -19.98 -1.46 -1.01
CA ARG A 181 -21.34 -1.36 -0.45
C ARG A 181 -21.48 -2.13 0.86
N LYS A 182 -20.69 -3.20 1.04
CA LYS A 182 -20.61 -3.97 2.29
C LYS A 182 -20.19 -3.11 3.49
N THR A 183 -19.57 -1.96 3.26
CA THR A 183 -19.06 -1.05 4.29
C THR A 183 -19.98 0.11 4.62
N PHE A 184 -21.07 0.29 3.86
CA PHE A 184 -21.93 1.47 4.03
C PHE A 184 -22.48 1.56 5.45
N HIS A 185 -22.79 0.42 6.08
CA HIS A 185 -23.21 0.40 7.48
C HIS A 185 -22.16 0.99 8.43
N LEU A 186 -20.86 0.73 8.21
CA LEU A 186 -19.76 1.31 8.99
C LEU A 186 -19.65 2.82 8.75
N ILE A 187 -19.81 3.27 7.50
CA ILE A 187 -19.80 4.69 7.15
C ILE A 187 -20.96 5.42 7.85
N TRP A 188 -22.15 4.82 7.85
CA TRP A 188 -23.32 5.35 8.56
C TRP A 188 -23.11 5.39 10.08
N GLN A 189 -22.56 4.33 10.67
CA GLN A 189 -22.23 4.29 12.09
C GLN A 189 -21.20 5.37 12.46
N GLY A 190 -20.13 5.49 11.66
CA GLY A 190 -19.11 6.52 11.82
C GLY A 190 -19.69 7.93 11.71
N SER A 191 -20.50 8.20 10.69
CA SER A 191 -21.18 9.48 10.51
C SER A 191 -22.03 9.87 11.73
N ARG A 192 -22.79 8.92 12.30
CA ARG A 192 -23.59 9.17 13.52
C ARG A 192 -22.70 9.40 14.74
N ARG A 193 -21.65 8.59 14.91
CA ARG A 193 -20.71 8.66 16.04
C ARG A 193 -19.91 9.96 16.05
N LEU A 194 -19.57 10.46 14.86
CA LEU A 194 -18.74 11.65 14.65
C LEU A 194 -19.55 12.95 14.46
N LYS A 195 -20.88 12.90 14.52
CA LYS A 195 -21.77 14.03 14.24
C LYS A 195 -21.38 15.30 15.01
N ASP A 196 -21.06 15.15 16.29
CA ASP A 196 -20.71 16.25 17.20
C ASP A 196 -19.20 16.25 17.53
N VAL A 197 -18.38 15.62 16.69
CA VAL A 197 -16.92 15.55 16.87
C VAL A 197 -16.24 16.62 16.02
N MET A 198 -15.38 17.42 16.66
CA MET A 198 -14.49 18.36 15.98
C MET A 198 -13.13 17.71 15.74
N ILE A 199 -12.65 17.72 14.50
CA ILE A 199 -11.34 17.18 14.11
C ILE A 199 -10.39 18.35 13.85
N GLU A 200 -9.27 18.38 14.56
CA GLU A 200 -8.23 19.40 14.40
C GLU A 200 -6.88 18.73 14.10
N ASN A 201 -6.04 19.41 13.31
CA ASN A 201 -4.67 19.00 13.01
C ASN A 201 -3.71 20.09 13.52
N LYS A 202 -3.24 19.94 14.76
CA LYS A 202 -2.36 20.86 15.48
C LYS A 202 -1.46 20.08 16.44
N ASP A 203 -0.41 20.73 16.93
CA ASP A 203 0.43 20.23 18.01
C ASP A 203 -0.42 19.99 19.29
N PHE A 204 -0.10 18.91 20.01
CA PHE A 204 -0.87 18.47 21.16
C PHE A 204 -0.90 19.51 22.29
N GLU A 205 0.16 20.30 22.49
CA GLU A 205 0.21 21.30 23.55
C GLU A 205 -0.83 22.39 23.30
N ALA A 206 -0.92 22.84 22.04
CA ALA A 206 -1.88 23.85 21.64
C ALA A 206 -3.32 23.35 21.84
N LEU A 207 -3.61 22.09 21.49
CA LEU A 207 -4.93 21.50 21.67
C LEU A 207 -5.28 21.33 23.14
N ILE A 208 -4.40 20.75 23.95
CA ILE A 208 -4.64 20.53 25.37
C ILE A 208 -4.91 21.88 26.06
N ARG A 209 -4.08 22.90 25.83
CA ARG A 209 -4.29 24.24 26.42
C ARG A 209 -5.56 24.92 25.95
N GLN A 210 -5.96 24.75 24.69
CA GLN A 210 -7.18 25.32 24.13
C GLN A 210 -8.45 24.70 24.75
N TYR A 211 -8.40 23.39 25.04
CA TYR A 211 -9.56 22.62 25.50
C TYR A 211 -9.57 22.33 27.00
N ASP A 212 -8.53 22.70 27.75
CA ASP A 212 -8.48 22.52 29.20
C ASP A 212 -9.50 23.39 29.95
N ARG A 213 -10.37 22.75 30.72
CA ARG A 213 -11.29 23.36 31.70
C ARG A 213 -11.66 22.32 32.75
N ASP A 214 -12.22 22.75 33.87
CA ASP A 214 -12.50 21.88 35.03
C ASP A 214 -13.40 20.67 34.71
N ASN A 215 -14.29 20.79 33.72
CA ASN A 215 -15.16 19.70 33.27
C ASN A 215 -14.67 18.98 31.99
N ALA A 216 -13.46 19.27 31.52
CA ALA A 216 -12.86 18.55 30.41
C ALA A 216 -12.34 17.18 30.87
N PHE A 217 -12.45 16.21 29.98
CA PHE A 217 -11.72 14.95 30.06
C PHE A 217 -10.80 14.83 28.85
N ILE A 218 -9.50 14.70 29.10
CA ILE A 218 -8.47 14.65 28.05
C ILE A 218 -7.91 13.22 28.03
N TYR A 219 -8.12 12.52 26.91
CA TYR A 219 -7.48 11.23 26.68
C TYR A 219 -6.35 11.40 25.66
N CYS A 220 -5.16 10.91 26.01
CA CYS A 220 -3.99 10.94 25.15
C CYS A 220 -3.51 9.51 24.83
N ASP A 221 -3.26 9.25 23.55
CA ASP A 221 -2.68 8.00 23.06
C ASP A 221 -1.51 8.34 22.11
N PRO A 222 -0.38 8.81 22.66
CA PRO A 222 0.77 9.24 21.88
C PRO A 222 1.52 8.04 21.28
N PRO A 223 2.39 8.24 20.28
CA PRO A 223 3.34 7.22 19.87
C PRO A 223 4.12 6.66 21.07
N TYR A 224 4.15 5.35 21.21
CA TYR A 224 4.79 4.69 22.36
C TYR A 224 6.31 4.78 22.30
N TYR A 225 6.94 4.98 23.45
CA TYR A 225 8.38 5.21 23.57
C TYR A 225 9.19 4.05 22.99
N GLN A 226 10.21 4.35 22.16
CA GLN A 226 11.06 3.37 21.47
C GLN A 226 10.33 2.43 20.49
N THR A 227 9.06 2.72 20.15
CA THR A 227 8.30 2.01 19.09
C THR A 227 8.00 2.93 17.89
N GLU A 228 8.71 4.06 17.80
CA GLU A 228 8.51 5.16 16.84
C GLU A 228 8.62 4.72 15.36
N GLY A 229 9.22 3.57 15.06
CA GLY A 229 9.27 2.98 13.72
C GLY A 229 7.91 2.59 13.13
N HIS A 230 6.83 2.63 13.92
CA HIS A 230 5.45 2.36 13.47
C HIS A 230 4.65 3.62 13.10
N TYR A 231 5.16 4.82 13.42
CA TYR A 231 4.47 6.09 13.17
C TYR A 231 5.20 6.91 12.11
N ALA A 232 4.45 7.68 11.31
CA ALA A 232 5.01 8.47 10.21
C ALA A 232 5.81 9.70 10.68
N VAL A 233 5.67 10.08 11.94
CA VAL A 233 6.32 11.25 12.57
C VAL A 233 7.04 10.76 13.82
N GLU A 234 8.31 11.16 13.95
CA GLU A 234 9.15 10.87 15.11
C GLU A 234 8.60 11.65 16.32
N PHE A 235 8.28 10.93 17.40
CA PHE A 235 7.84 11.51 18.67
C PHE A 235 8.96 11.32 19.67
N ARG A 236 9.76 12.37 19.87
CA ARG A 236 11.05 12.23 20.54
C ARG A 236 10.88 12.08 22.04
N LYS A 237 11.96 11.65 22.70
CA LYS A 237 12.05 11.61 24.17
C LYS A 237 11.63 12.93 24.82
N GLU A 238 11.99 14.06 24.21
CA GLU A 238 11.61 15.40 24.66
C GLU A 238 10.11 15.67 24.49
N ASP A 239 9.46 15.11 23.47
CA ASP A 239 8.02 15.25 23.24
C ASP A 239 7.20 14.50 24.29
N HIS A 240 7.67 13.34 24.76
CA HIS A 240 7.09 12.65 25.90
C HIS A 240 7.11 13.53 27.15
N ALA A 241 8.25 14.20 27.42
CA ALA A 241 8.38 15.11 28.54
C ALA A 241 7.49 16.36 28.39
N ARG A 242 7.43 16.94 27.18
CA ARG A 242 6.53 18.05 26.85
C ARG A 242 5.06 17.72 27.09
N LEU A 243 4.63 16.49 26.73
CA LEU A 243 3.28 16.02 27.00
C LEU A 243 3.02 15.93 28.51
N ARG A 244 3.93 15.31 29.26
CA ARG A 244 3.84 15.23 30.74
C ARG A 244 3.72 16.61 31.35
N ASP A 245 4.61 17.53 30.99
CA ASP A 245 4.64 18.89 31.51
C ASP A 245 3.32 19.62 31.23
N THR A 246 2.80 19.47 30.00
CA THR A 246 1.52 20.07 29.62
C THR A 246 0.36 19.50 30.44
N LEU A 247 0.28 18.17 30.59
CA LEU A 247 -0.76 17.49 31.37
C LEU A 247 -0.69 17.83 32.87
N SER A 248 0.52 18.00 33.42
CA SER A 248 0.72 18.36 34.83
C SER A 248 0.09 19.70 35.21
N THR A 249 -0.06 20.61 34.23
CA THR A 249 -0.65 21.95 34.43
C THR A 249 -2.15 22.01 34.11
N CYS A 250 -2.76 20.91 33.67
CA CYS A 250 -4.16 20.87 33.28
C CYS A 250 -5.10 20.89 34.50
N ARG A 251 -6.22 21.59 34.36
CA ARG A 251 -7.30 21.65 35.35
C ARG A 251 -8.27 20.48 35.21
N GLY A 252 -8.53 20.06 33.98
CA GLY A 252 -9.39 18.93 33.66
C GLY A 252 -8.79 17.59 34.09
N ARG A 253 -9.65 16.56 34.13
CA ARG A 253 -9.20 15.18 34.32
C ARG A 253 -8.52 14.69 33.04
N TRP A 254 -7.45 13.92 33.17
CA TRP A 254 -6.79 13.33 32.01
C TRP A 254 -6.33 11.90 32.25
N LEU A 255 -6.22 11.17 31.14
CA LEU A 255 -5.75 9.79 31.08
C LEU A 255 -4.81 9.65 29.88
N VAL A 256 -3.64 9.07 30.07
CA VAL A 256 -2.70 8.73 28.99
C VAL A 256 -2.36 7.25 29.01
N SER A 257 -2.38 6.62 27.83
CA SER A 257 -1.91 5.25 27.60
C SER A 257 -0.47 5.24 27.11
N TYR A 258 0.34 4.31 27.63
CA TYR A 258 1.72 4.08 27.20
C TYR A 258 2.12 2.60 27.31
N ASN A 259 3.23 2.24 26.67
CA ASN A 259 3.95 1.01 26.97
C ASN A 259 4.56 1.04 28.37
N ASP A 260 4.51 -0.10 29.07
CA ASP A 260 5.09 -0.23 30.39
C ASP A 260 6.63 -0.32 30.33
N CYS A 261 7.31 0.78 30.62
CA CYS A 261 8.77 0.83 30.71
C CYS A 261 9.24 1.79 31.81
N GLU A 262 10.49 1.59 32.25
CA GLU A 262 11.12 2.36 33.32
C GLU A 262 11.07 3.87 33.04
N PHE A 263 11.42 4.29 31.83
CA PHE A 263 11.41 5.72 31.45
C PHE A 263 10.02 6.37 31.62
N ILE A 264 8.95 5.71 31.17
CA ILE A 264 7.59 6.25 31.29
C ILE A 264 7.13 6.26 32.75
N ARG A 265 7.45 5.21 33.52
CA ARG A 265 7.13 5.15 34.95
C ARG A 265 7.82 6.26 35.74
N GLU A 266 9.09 6.52 35.45
CA GLU A 266 9.85 7.62 36.07
C GLU A 266 9.29 8.98 35.65
N LEU A 267 8.98 9.17 34.37
CA LEU A 267 8.47 10.43 33.84
C LEU A 267 7.15 10.85 34.50
N TYR A 268 6.30 9.89 34.83
CA TYR A 268 4.97 10.10 35.43
C TYR A 268 4.87 9.63 36.90
N ALA A 269 5.99 9.52 37.62
CA ALA A 269 6.02 8.98 38.98
C ALA A 269 5.13 9.71 40.00
N ASP A 270 4.82 10.98 39.75
CA ASP A 270 3.96 11.82 40.61
C ASP A 270 2.45 11.62 40.36
N PHE A 271 2.07 10.72 39.46
CA PHE A 271 0.67 10.48 39.04
C PHE A 271 0.22 9.04 39.33
N ASN A 272 -1.09 8.80 39.20
CA ASN A 272 -1.63 7.45 39.38
C ASN A 272 -1.27 6.60 38.17
N ILE A 273 -0.60 5.47 38.38
CA ILE A 273 -0.18 4.52 37.34
C ILE A 273 -0.84 3.16 37.59
N GLU A 274 -1.65 2.71 36.62
CA GLU A 274 -2.30 1.40 36.62
C GLU A 274 -1.70 0.53 35.51
N ALA A 275 -1.10 -0.61 35.90
CA ALA A 275 -0.55 -1.56 34.94
C ALA A 275 -1.66 -2.46 34.38
N VAL A 276 -1.70 -2.61 33.06
CA VAL A 276 -2.64 -3.48 32.36
C VAL A 276 -1.89 -4.36 31.36
N SER A 277 -2.32 -5.61 31.20
CA SER A 277 -1.78 -6.49 30.15
C SER A 277 -2.81 -6.75 29.07
N ARG A 278 -2.34 -6.81 27.82
CA ARG A 278 -3.13 -7.17 26.64
C ARG A 278 -2.41 -8.23 25.83
N ILE A 279 -3.17 -9.03 25.10
CA ILE A 279 -2.60 -10.03 24.20
C ILE A 279 -2.02 -9.31 22.97
N ASN A 280 -0.77 -9.62 22.60
CA ASN A 280 -0.11 -9.01 21.46
C ASN A 280 -0.52 -9.71 20.15
N ASN A 281 -1.56 -9.18 19.50
CA ASN A 281 -2.11 -9.74 18.25
C ASN A 281 -1.11 -9.76 17.07
N LEU A 282 -0.09 -8.89 17.08
CA LEU A 282 0.95 -8.86 16.05
C LEU A 282 1.99 -9.97 16.27
N ALA A 283 2.33 -10.25 17.53
CA ALA A 283 3.28 -11.29 17.90
C ALA A 283 2.67 -12.69 17.93
N GLN A 284 1.34 -12.84 17.99
CA GLN A 284 0.68 -14.16 18.00
C GLN A 284 1.09 -15.09 16.85
N ARG A 285 1.47 -14.55 15.69
CA ARG A 285 1.93 -15.37 14.55
C ARG A 285 3.30 -16.04 14.78
N TYR A 286 4.09 -15.51 15.71
CA TYR A 286 5.46 -15.94 15.98
C TYR A 286 5.64 -16.47 17.41
N ASP A 287 4.85 -15.98 18.36
CA ASP A 287 4.90 -16.36 19.77
C ASP A 287 3.49 -16.37 20.38
N ASN A 288 2.95 -17.57 20.59
CA ASN A 288 1.60 -17.76 21.13
C ASN A 288 1.57 -17.40 22.62
N GLY A 289 0.79 -16.38 22.97
CA GLY A 289 0.64 -15.93 24.35
C GLY A 289 1.53 -14.75 24.75
N CYS A 290 2.24 -14.15 23.79
CA CYS A 290 2.98 -12.92 24.03
C CYS A 290 2.02 -11.82 24.53
N GLU A 291 2.22 -11.36 25.76
CA GLU A 291 1.49 -10.24 26.35
C GLU A 291 2.26 -8.93 26.14
N TYR A 292 1.52 -7.87 25.86
CA TYR A 292 2.03 -6.51 25.83
C TYR A 292 1.61 -5.80 27.11
N ALA A 293 2.59 -5.34 27.88
CA ALA A 293 2.38 -4.59 29.10
C ALA A 293 2.20 -3.10 28.77
N GLU A 294 1.09 -2.54 29.24
CA GLU A 294 0.76 -1.12 29.11
C GLU A 294 0.53 -0.51 30.50
N VAL A 295 0.66 0.81 30.57
CA VAL A 295 0.31 1.60 31.74
C VAL A 295 -0.74 2.64 31.37
N LEU A 296 -1.75 2.76 32.22
CA LEU A 296 -2.73 3.83 32.23
C LEU A 296 -2.33 4.84 33.32
N ILE A 297 -2.12 6.09 32.93
CA ILE A 297 -1.60 7.13 33.83
C ILE A 297 -2.63 8.26 33.91
N SER A 298 -2.93 8.75 35.11
CA SER A 298 -3.98 9.78 35.32
C SER A 298 -3.72 10.72 36.50
N ASN A 299 -4.32 11.92 36.46
CA ASN A 299 -4.33 12.88 37.59
C ASN A 299 -5.49 12.72 38.57
N TYR A 300 -6.30 11.66 38.40
CA TYR A 300 -7.43 11.34 39.26
C TYR A 300 -7.36 9.87 39.63
N ASP A 301 -8.12 9.46 40.65
CA ASP A 301 -8.14 8.07 41.08
C ASP A 301 -9.11 7.26 40.20
N THR A 302 -8.58 6.28 39.46
CA THR A 302 -9.35 5.42 38.55
C THR A 302 -10.25 4.43 39.29
N GLY A 303 -9.96 4.15 40.57
CA GLY A 303 -10.71 3.22 41.43
C GLY A 303 -11.92 3.84 42.13
N GLU A 304 -12.17 5.15 42.01
CA GLU A 304 -13.31 5.84 42.66
C GLU A 304 -14.63 5.09 42.45
N ARG A 305 -14.91 4.65 41.21
CA ARG A 305 -16.17 3.96 40.89
C ARG A 305 -16.30 2.56 41.47
N GLU A 306 -15.20 1.84 41.66
CA GLU A 306 -15.24 0.51 42.28
C GLU A 306 -15.39 0.62 43.80
N ARG A 307 -14.91 1.71 44.42
CA ARG A 307 -15.14 1.98 45.85
C ARG A 307 -16.56 2.49 46.15
N ASP A 308 -17.15 3.22 45.20
CA ASP A 308 -18.54 3.68 45.30
C ASP A 308 -19.56 2.61 44.88
N ARG A 309 -19.10 1.45 44.38
CA ARG A 309 -19.99 0.34 44.08
C ARG A 309 -20.53 -0.24 45.39
N PRO A 310 -21.85 -0.38 45.54
CA PRO A 310 -22.41 -1.05 46.70
C PRO A 310 -21.92 -2.50 46.73
N THR A 311 -21.14 -2.84 47.75
CA THR A 311 -20.73 -4.21 48.05
C THR A 311 -21.79 -4.89 48.91
N GLN A 312 -22.03 -6.17 48.66
CA GLN A 312 -22.88 -6.98 49.52
C GLN A 312 -22.10 -7.29 50.80
N LEU A 313 -22.52 -6.72 51.93
CA LEU A 313 -21.97 -7.06 53.24
C LEU A 313 -22.34 -8.51 53.58
N GLY A 314 -21.33 -9.34 53.83
CA GLY A 314 -21.50 -10.64 54.45
C GLY A 314 -21.86 -10.50 55.92
N LEU A 315 -22.66 -11.45 56.44
CA LEU A 315 -23.14 -11.45 57.84
C LEU A 315 -22.01 -11.42 58.89
N PHE A 316 -20.77 -11.70 58.50
CA PHE A 316 -19.60 -11.77 59.37
C PHE A 316 -18.53 -10.68 59.08
N ASP A 317 -18.72 -9.84 58.07
CA ASP A 317 -17.74 -8.81 57.69
C ASP A 317 -17.63 -7.68 58.73
N SER A 318 -18.57 -7.58 59.67
CA SER A 318 -18.58 -6.59 60.76
C SER A 318 -17.88 -7.05 62.04
N ALA A 319 -17.47 -8.31 62.15
CA ALA A 319 -16.85 -8.85 63.37
C ALA A 319 -15.45 -8.25 63.61
N ASP A 320 -14.70 -7.99 62.54
CA ASP A 320 -13.36 -7.41 62.62
C ASP A 320 -13.35 -5.92 63.00
N TYR A 321 -14.45 -5.20 62.78
CA TYR A 321 -14.54 -3.76 63.09
C TYR A 321 -14.81 -3.47 64.58
N TYR A 322 -15.38 -4.43 65.32
CA TYR A 322 -15.70 -4.27 66.75
C TYR A 322 -14.80 -5.10 67.68
N GLY A 323 -13.78 -5.79 67.16
CA GLY A 323 -12.82 -6.54 67.98
C GLY A 323 -13.47 -7.62 68.86
N LEU A 324 -14.60 -8.19 68.42
CA LEU A 324 -15.24 -9.30 69.12
C LEU A 324 -14.65 -10.60 68.58
N ASP A 325 -13.72 -11.18 69.33
CA ASP A 325 -13.14 -12.50 69.08
C ASP A 325 -14.20 -13.58 69.31
N ILE A 326 -14.99 -13.88 68.27
CA ILE A 326 -15.88 -15.03 68.24
C ILE A 326 -15.06 -16.24 67.79
N GLY A 327 -14.50 -16.95 68.76
CA GLY A 327 -13.74 -18.18 68.56
C GLY A 327 -14.50 -19.25 67.77
N PRO A 328 -13.79 -20.28 67.26
CA PRO A 328 -14.33 -21.20 66.27
C PRO A 328 -15.51 -22.00 66.82
N PHE A 329 -16.67 -21.88 66.16
CA PHE A 329 -17.78 -22.80 66.36
C PHE A 329 -17.40 -24.18 65.83
N ASN A 330 -17.17 -25.10 66.77
CA ASN A 330 -16.88 -26.50 66.52
C ASN A 330 -18.14 -27.19 65.97
N THR A 331 -18.21 -27.44 64.67
CA THR A 331 -19.22 -28.35 64.11
C THR A 331 -18.74 -29.78 64.30
N ASN A 332 -19.16 -30.41 65.41
CA ASN A 332 -19.14 -31.85 65.55
C ASN A 332 -19.94 -32.47 64.39
N LYS A 333 -19.25 -33.23 63.53
CA LYS A 333 -19.88 -34.21 62.64
C LYS A 333 -20.25 -35.41 63.49
N GLU A 334 -21.48 -35.44 63.99
CA GLU A 334 -22.08 -36.66 64.49
C GLU A 334 -22.48 -37.58 63.33
N GLU A 335 -22.21 -38.86 63.56
CA GLU A 335 -22.45 -40.02 62.73
C GLU A 335 -23.94 -40.18 62.42
N ILE A 336 -24.28 -40.43 61.15
CA ILE A 336 -25.49 -41.20 60.81
C ILE A 336 -25.06 -42.28 59.82
N GLN A 337 -24.75 -43.45 60.38
CA GLN A 337 -24.83 -44.75 59.74
C GLN A 337 -26.25 -45.27 59.97
N ASN A 338 -27.01 -45.58 58.90
CA ASN A 338 -27.56 -46.92 58.64
C ASN A 338 -28.69 -46.97 57.59
N GLU A 339 -28.49 -47.93 56.68
CA GLU A 339 -29.43 -48.97 56.21
C GLU A 339 -30.45 -48.71 55.07
N THR A 340 -30.18 -49.41 53.95
CA THR A 340 -31.03 -50.32 53.11
C THR A 340 -32.37 -49.80 52.57
N ASP A 341 -32.73 -49.95 51.29
CA ASP A 341 -32.58 -51.07 50.33
C ASP A 341 -32.24 -50.59 48.90
#